data_AF-A0A7X6UJL7-F1
#
_entry.id   AF-A0A7X6UJL7-F1
#
_cell.length_a   1.000
_cell.length_b   1.000
_cell.length_c   1.000
_cell.angle_alpha   90.00
_cell.angle_beta   90.00
_cell.angle_gamma   90.00
#
_symmetry.space_group_name_H-M   'P 1'
#
loop_
_entity.id
_entity.type
_entity.pdbx_description
1 polymer ?
#
loop_
_entity_poly.entity_id
_entity_poly.type
_entity_poly.pdbx_seq_one_letter_code
_entity_poly.pdbx_strand_id
1 'polypeptide(L)'
;MALIDDVKPRLGVFYSDANKDAEIQGMIDGAALYFKGAGWDISTPDALAVEAVVLYCKMAQSTDPGQLINHPVLLAFVAQGRAAALAAAEEAEADA
;
A
#
# COMPACT_ATOMS: atom_id res chain seq x y z
N MET A 1 1.70 -14.63 -5.45
CA MET A 1 1.72 -14.68 -3.97
C MET A 1 0.67 -13.71 -3.47
N ALA A 2 0.09 -13.94 -2.29
CA ALA A 2 -0.83 -12.96 -1.72
C ALA A 2 -0.01 -11.79 -1.15
N LEU A 3 -0.54 -10.56 -1.21
CA LEU A 3 0.15 -9.37 -0.71
C LEU A 3 0.60 -9.52 0.76
N ILE A 4 -0.19 -10.24 1.57
CA ILE A 4 0.12 -10.55 2.96
C ILE A 4 1.41 -11.37 3.11
N ASP A 5 1.77 -12.21 2.14
CA ASP A 5 2.98 -13.04 2.16
C ASP A 5 4.25 -12.18 1.96
N ASP A 6 4.13 -11.05 1.26
CA ASP A 6 5.22 -10.08 1.09
C ASP A 6 5.30 -9.12 2.28
N VAL A 7 4.15 -8.71 2.81
CA VAL A 7 4.06 -7.76 3.93
C VAL A 7 4.57 -8.38 5.23
N LYS A 8 4.16 -9.60 5.59
CA LYS A 8 4.54 -10.30 6.83
C LYS A 8 6.05 -10.29 7.14
N PRO A 9 6.92 -10.83 6.28
CA PRO A 9 8.35 -10.88 6.58
C PRO A 9 8.97 -9.47 6.67
N ARG A 10 8.44 -8.50 5.92
CA ARG A 10 8.88 -7.10 5.97
C ARG A 10 8.45 -6.40 7.26
N LEU A 11 7.40 -6.88 7.91
CA LEU A 11 6.97 -6.47 9.26
C LEU A 11 7.69 -7.24 10.39
N GLY A 12 8.60 -8.16 10.05
CA GLY A 12 9.29 -9.00 11.04
C GLY A 12 8.45 -10.17 11.56
N VAL A 13 7.34 -10.50 10.89
CA VAL A 13 6.46 -11.62 11.22
C VAL A 13 6.80 -12.80 10.31
N PHE A 14 7.39 -13.85 10.89
CA PHE A 14 7.84 -15.05 10.18
C PHE A 14 7.02 -16.30 10.52
N TYR A 15 5.94 -16.15 11.28
CA TYR A 15 5.01 -17.21 11.65
C TYR A 15 3.63 -16.91 11.09
N SER A 16 2.79 -17.94 10.95
CA SER A 16 1.37 -17.80 10.64
C SER A 16 0.57 -18.13 11.89
N ASP A 17 -0.24 -17.17 12.30
CA ASP A 17 -1.21 -17.26 13.37
C ASP A 17 -2.47 -16.55 12.87
N ALA A 18 -3.64 -17.17 13.02
CA ALA A 18 -4.87 -16.65 12.42
C ALA A 18 -5.23 -15.25 12.92
N ASN A 19 -4.94 -14.92 14.19
CA ASN A 19 -5.21 -13.59 14.73
C ASN A 19 -4.21 -12.57 14.18
N LYS A 20 -2.93 -12.95 14.11
CA LYS A 20 -1.89 -12.08 13.55
C LYS A 20 -2.10 -11.85 12.04
N ASP A 21 -2.49 -12.87 11.30
CA ASP A 21 -2.82 -12.77 9.88
C ASP A 21 -4.03 -11.83 9.67
N ALA A 22 -5.07 -11.94 10.50
CA ALA A 22 -6.22 -11.03 10.45
C ALA A 22 -5.86 -9.57 10.79
N GLU A 23 -5.00 -9.35 11.76
CA GLU A 23 -4.49 -8.02 12.11
C GLU A 23 -3.72 -7.39 10.95
N ILE A 24 -2.78 -8.13 10.35
CA ILE A 24 -1.99 -7.65 9.21
C ILE A 24 -2.90 -7.39 8.00
N GLN A 25 -3.89 -8.26 7.76
CA GLN A 25 -4.88 -8.02 6.70
C GLN A 25 -5.65 -6.71 6.95
N GLY A 26 -6.06 -6.44 8.19
CA GLY A 26 -6.69 -5.16 8.54
C GLY A 26 -5.80 -3.94 8.28
N MET A 27 -4.48 -4.06 8.50
CA MET A 27 -3.53 -3.00 8.17
C MET A 27 -3.40 -2.79 6.65
N ILE A 28 -3.39 -3.88 5.87
CA ILE A 28 -3.36 -3.84 4.40
C ILE A 28 -4.64 -3.18 3.87
N ASP A 29 -5.80 -3.55 4.39
CA ASP A 29 -7.09 -2.99 4.00
C ASP A 29 -7.15 -1.48 4.31
N GLY A 30 -6.62 -1.08 5.48
CA GLY A 30 -6.47 0.32 5.87
C GLY A 30 -5.55 1.10 4.90
N ALA A 31 -4.44 0.50 4.49
CA ALA A 31 -3.55 1.08 3.49
C ALA A 31 -4.26 1.27 2.14
N ALA A 32 -4.96 0.25 1.67
CA ALA A 32 -5.71 0.29 0.42
C ALA A 32 -6.78 1.40 0.42
N LEU A 33 -7.51 1.54 1.52
CA LEU A 33 -8.49 2.62 1.69
C LEU A 33 -7.81 4.00 1.71
N TYR A 34 -6.68 4.13 2.38
CA TYR A 34 -5.92 5.39 2.43
C TYR A 34 -5.46 5.83 1.04
N PHE A 35 -4.78 4.96 0.30
CA PHE A 35 -4.28 5.28 -1.04
C PHE A 35 -5.41 5.52 -2.04
N LYS A 36 -6.48 4.71 -2.00
CA LYS A 36 -7.68 4.90 -2.81
C LYS A 36 -8.34 6.24 -2.54
N GLY A 37 -8.48 6.62 -1.26
CA GLY A 37 -9.02 7.93 -0.85
C GLY A 37 -8.15 9.10 -1.33
N ALA A 38 -6.85 8.90 -1.51
CA ALA A 38 -5.93 9.87 -2.05
C ALA A 38 -5.88 9.91 -3.60
N GLY A 39 -6.70 9.09 -4.26
CA GLY A 39 -6.83 9.03 -5.71
C GLY A 39 -5.83 8.12 -6.41
N TRP A 40 -5.19 7.19 -5.69
CA TRP A 40 -4.34 6.15 -6.26
C TRP A 40 -4.93 4.77 -5.96
N ASP A 41 -5.50 4.12 -6.97
CA ASP A 41 -6.06 2.77 -6.81
C ASP A 41 -4.93 1.72 -6.87
N ILE A 42 -4.74 1.03 -5.75
CA ILE A 42 -3.73 -0.03 -5.60
C ILE A 42 -4.34 -1.43 -5.53
N SER A 43 -5.60 -1.59 -5.96
CA SER A 43 -6.30 -2.89 -5.99
C SER A 43 -5.58 -3.97 -6.81
N THR A 44 -4.75 -3.56 -7.76
CA THR A 44 -3.80 -4.42 -8.46
C THR A 44 -2.38 -3.94 -8.12
N PRO A 45 -1.75 -4.47 -7.05
CA PRO A 45 -0.50 -3.92 -6.56
C PRO A 45 0.62 -4.11 -7.59
N ASP A 46 1.13 -3.00 -8.14
CA ASP A 46 2.42 -2.97 -8.81
C ASP A 46 3.56 -2.92 -7.76
N ALA A 47 4.81 -2.98 -8.20
CA ALA A 47 5.95 -2.96 -7.28
C ALA A 47 5.95 -1.71 -6.38
N LEU A 48 5.51 -0.56 -6.90
CA LEU A 48 5.43 0.68 -6.14
C LEU A 48 4.33 0.63 -5.07
N ALA A 49 3.16 0.10 -5.40
CA ALA A 49 2.04 -0.09 -4.50
C ALA A 49 2.39 -1.05 -3.36
N VAL A 50 3.12 -2.13 -3.65
CA VAL A 50 3.61 -3.05 -2.61
C VAL A 50 4.50 -2.33 -1.60
N GLU A 51 5.46 -1.52 -2.08
CA GLU A 51 6.33 -0.73 -1.18
C GLU A 51 5.53 0.29 -0.36
N ALA A 52 4.54 0.95 -0.98
CA ALA A 52 3.69 1.92 -0.31
C ALA A 52 2.84 1.28 0.80
N VAL A 53 2.24 0.12 0.53
CA VAL A 53 1.48 -0.66 1.54
C VAL A 53 2.40 -1.10 2.67
N VAL A 54 3.56 -1.67 2.36
CA VAL A 54 4.52 -2.11 3.38
C VAL A 54 4.93 -0.94 4.28
N LEU A 55 5.24 0.22 3.69
CA LEU A 55 5.64 1.40 4.45
C LEU A 55 4.50 1.88 5.36
N TYR A 56 3.27 1.95 4.83
CA TYR A 56 2.09 2.28 5.62
C TYR A 56 1.92 1.32 6.80
N CYS A 57 1.98 0.01 6.55
CA CYS A 57 1.85 -1.00 7.60
C CYS A 57 2.96 -0.87 8.65
N LYS A 58 4.21 -0.58 8.26
CA LYS A 58 5.30 -0.34 9.22
C LYS A 58 5.04 0.87 10.10
N MET A 59 4.58 1.98 9.53
CA MET A 59 4.27 3.20 10.29
C MET A 59 3.10 2.98 11.25
N ALA A 60 2.08 2.25 10.81
CA ALA A 60 0.90 1.95 11.61
C ALA A 60 1.18 1.00 12.79
N GLN A 61 2.35 0.33 12.87
CA GLN A 61 2.72 -0.47 14.05
C GLN A 61 2.98 0.38 15.30
N SER A 62 3.39 1.64 15.13
CA SER A 62 3.79 2.53 16.23
C SER A 62 3.05 3.86 16.24
N THR A 63 2.18 4.09 15.25
CA THR A 63 1.50 5.36 15.03
C THR A 63 0.04 5.12 14.71
N ASP A 64 -0.85 5.94 15.27
CA ASP A 64 -2.26 5.92 14.91
C ASP A 64 -2.45 6.25 13.41
N PRO A 65 -3.22 5.46 12.64
CA PRO A 65 -3.46 5.71 11.22
C PRO A 65 -3.99 7.12 10.89
N GLY A 66 -4.74 7.75 11.80
CA GLY A 66 -5.22 9.12 11.63
C GLY A 66 -4.09 10.16 11.61
N GLN A 67 -2.95 9.87 12.22
CA GLN A 67 -1.76 10.73 12.16
C GLN A 67 -0.96 10.55 10.86
N LEU A 68 -1.21 9.47 10.11
CA LEU A 68 -0.52 9.20 8.84
C LEU A 68 -1.11 9.97 7.66
N ILE A 69 -2.26 10.64 7.84
CA ILE A 69 -3.00 11.28 6.74
C ILE A 69 -2.12 12.25 5.93
N ASN A 70 -1.36 13.10 6.63
CA ASN A 70 -0.48 14.10 6.03
C ASN A 70 0.99 13.71 6.09
N HIS A 71 1.30 12.42 6.24
CA HIS A 71 2.68 11.98 6.36
C HIS A 71 3.42 12.24 5.02
N PRO A 72 4.49 13.04 5.01
CA PRO A 72 5.07 13.57 3.76
C PRO A 72 5.55 12.47 2.81
N VAL A 73 6.09 11.37 3.36
CA VAL A 73 6.53 10.24 2.53
C VAL A 73 5.34 9.53 1.88
N LEU A 74 4.22 9.36 2.59
CA LEU A 74 3.03 8.72 2.02
C LEU A 74 2.41 9.58 0.92
N LEU A 75 2.39 10.90 1.10
CA LEU A 75 1.96 11.84 0.06
C LEU A 75 2.87 11.80 -1.17
N ALA A 76 4.19 11.61 -0.99
CA ALA A 76 5.12 11.45 -2.10
C ALA A 76 4.84 10.16 -2.89
N PHE A 77 4.58 9.04 -2.20
CA PHE A 77 4.16 7.79 -2.86
C PHE A 77 2.84 7.95 -3.62
N VAL A 78 1.85 8.63 -3.04
CA VAL A 78 0.59 8.95 -3.73
C VAL A 78 0.85 9.78 -5.00
N ALA A 79 1.69 10.81 -4.91
CA ALA A 79 2.01 11.65 -6.07
C ALA A 79 2.69 10.84 -7.17
N GLN A 80 3.68 10.02 -6.81
CA GLN A 80 4.40 9.15 -7.74
C GLN A 80 3.48 8.09 -8.37
N GLY A 81 2.66 7.42 -7.56
CA GLY A 81 1.74 6.37 -8.00
C GLY A 81 0.67 6.89 -8.96
N ARG A 82 0.11 8.08 -8.69
CA ARG A 82 -0.82 8.73 -9.63
C ARG A 82 -0.16 9.08 -10.95
N ALA A 83 1.06 9.62 -10.92
CA ALA A 83 1.80 9.94 -12.13
C ALA A 83 2.09 8.69 -12.97
N ALA A 84 2.51 7.59 -12.32
CA ALA A 84 2.74 6.31 -12.98
C ALA A 84 1.45 5.73 -13.61
N ALA A 85 0.32 5.80 -12.90
CA ALA A 85 -0.96 5.33 -13.41
C ALA A 85 -1.44 6.12 -14.64
N LEU A 86 -1.20 7.43 -14.67
CA LEU A 86 -1.49 8.27 -15.83
C LEU A 86 -0.59 7.92 -17.02
N ALA A 87 0.72 7.77 -16.81
CA ALA A 87 1.65 7.37 -17.86
C ALA A 87 1.28 6.01 -18.48
N ALA A 88 0.89 5.04 -17.65
CA ALA A 88 0.46 3.73 -18.13
C ALA A 88 -0.84 3.81 -18.96
N ALA A 89 -1.76 4.73 -18.63
CA ALA A 89 -2.97 4.94 -19.41
C ALA A 89 -2.68 5.58 -20.78
N GLU A 90 -1.73 6.52 -20.84
CA GLU A 90 -1.28 7.13 -22.11
C GLU A 90 -0.61 6.10 -23.03
N GLU A 91 0.22 5.21 -22.49
CA GLU A 91 0.84 4.13 -23.27
C GLU A 91 -0.19 3.14 -23.82
N ALA A 92 -1.24 2.83 -23.04
CA ALA A 92 -2.31 1.93 -23.48
C ALA A 92 -3.17 2.53 -24.60
N GLU A 93 -3.34 3.85 -24.63
CA GLU A 93 -4.07 4.55 -25.71
C GLU A 93 -3.22 4.65 -26.99
N ALA A 94 -1.89 4.65 -26.89
CA ALA A 94 -0.99 4.71 -28.04
C ALA A 94 -0.84 3.38 -28.82
N ASP A 95 -1.19 2.25 -28.20
CA ASP A 95 -1.11 0.90 -28.78
C ASP A 95 -2.48 0.36 -29.26
N ALA A 96 -3.53 1.19 -29.22
CA ALA A 96 -4.91 0.88 -29.60
C ALA A 96 -5.32 1.56 -30.93
#